data_AF-A0A165Y7N2-F1
#
_entry.id   AF-A0A165Y7N2-F1
#
_cell.length_a   1.000
_cell.length_b   1.000
_cell.length_c   1.000
_cell.angle_alpha   90.00
_cell.angle_beta   90.00
_cell.angle_gamma   90.00
#
_symmetry.space_group_name_H-M   'P 1'
#
loop_
_entity.id
_entity.type
_entity.pdbx_description
1 polymer ?
#
loop_
_entity_poly.entity_id
_entity_poly.type
_entity_poly.pdbx_seq_one_letter_code
_entity_poly.pdbx_strand_id
1 'polypeptide(L)'
;MSHLGHDTERLCIRVPKVYDWVNRQIDLPQLSFRKLSSIGFNFDGIAGTSEDPFSLFEDGLLNVNCYLSDSLGNPVDPNSPNSITVTEIVQPQGRQSVVVHLPKGGKITLQKVKVLIRGYIVVAISDLQGTVTSVSDAIPFATVQTFFLCAPPGTTLNSHVSYFETDANLIWDNKSFSQLDISITICLDVQMEAQVKLEVEGKFCRPRRELPSSLTCANPQIPPQCPEIFPNDDYALEE
;
A
#
# COMPACT_ATOMS: atom_id res chain seq x y z
N MET A 1 -44.58 -28.70 -29.10
CA MET A 1 -43.13 -28.71 -29.36
C MET A 1 -42.73 -27.27 -29.62
N SER A 2 -41.84 -26.58 -28.91
CA SER A 2 -40.99 -26.84 -27.75
C SER A 2 -40.65 -25.44 -27.24
N HIS A 3 -41.05 -25.11 -26.02
CA HIS A 3 -40.62 -23.88 -25.37
C HIS A 3 -39.13 -24.03 -25.05
N LEU A 4 -38.25 -23.48 -25.90
CA LEU A 4 -36.86 -23.24 -25.52
C LEU A 4 -36.85 -22.11 -24.48
N GLY A 5 -37.09 -22.48 -23.22
CA GLY A 5 -36.65 -21.68 -22.10
C GLY A 5 -35.13 -21.56 -22.22
N HIS A 6 -34.62 -20.34 -22.31
CA HIS A 6 -33.21 -20.12 -22.04
C HIS A 6 -32.95 -20.64 -20.63
N ASP A 7 -32.16 -21.71 -20.48
CA ASP A 7 -31.75 -22.23 -19.17
C ASP A 7 -30.96 -21.14 -18.44
N THR A 8 -31.66 -20.38 -17.59
CA THR A 8 -31.07 -19.50 -16.61
C THR A 8 -30.97 -20.27 -15.30
N GLU A 9 -29.79 -20.24 -14.68
CA GLU A 9 -29.57 -20.84 -13.38
C GLU A 9 -29.40 -19.74 -12.34
N ARG A 10 -30.01 -19.95 -11.17
CA ARG A 10 -29.81 -19.08 -10.02
C ARG A 10 -28.57 -19.52 -9.27
N LEU A 11 -27.54 -18.69 -9.31
CA LEU A 11 -26.27 -18.95 -8.65
C LEU A 11 -26.22 -18.20 -7.33
N CYS A 12 -25.80 -18.88 -6.26
CA CYS A 12 -25.53 -18.27 -4.97
C CYS A 12 -24.03 -18.09 -4.78
N ILE A 13 -23.56 -16.84 -4.76
CA ILE A 13 -22.13 -16.51 -4.65
C ILE A 13 -21.86 -15.83 -3.32
N ARG A 14 -20.82 -16.29 -2.60
CA ARG A 14 -20.32 -15.63 -1.40
C ARG A 14 -19.26 -14.62 -1.78
N VAL A 15 -19.50 -13.33 -1.49
CA VAL A 15 -18.58 -12.23 -1.84
C VAL A 15 -18.50 -11.19 -0.72
N PRO A 16 -17.38 -10.45 -0.59
CA PRO A 16 -17.36 -9.22 0.18
C PRO A 16 -18.22 -8.15 -0.51
N LYS A 17 -19.17 -7.56 0.23
CA LYS A 17 -19.91 -6.38 -0.21
C LYS A 17 -19.30 -5.14 0.43
N VAL A 18 -18.94 -4.15 -0.39
CA VAL A 18 -18.55 -2.81 0.04
C VAL A 18 -19.80 -1.99 0.37
N TYR A 19 -19.86 -1.41 1.57
CA TYR A 19 -20.97 -0.58 2.05
C TYR A 19 -20.70 0.92 1.88
N ASP A 20 -19.43 1.30 2.00
CA ASP A 20 -18.92 2.64 1.75
C ASP A 20 -17.44 2.55 1.42
N TRP A 21 -16.92 3.51 0.67
CA TRP A 21 -15.52 3.60 0.30
C TRP A 21 -15.12 5.06 0.09
N VAL A 22 -14.01 5.44 0.69
CA VAL A 22 -13.38 6.75 0.50
C VAL A 22 -11.89 6.59 0.25
N ASN A 23 -11.33 7.45 -0.59
CA ASN A 23 -9.90 7.70 -0.67
C ASN A 23 -9.61 9.05 0.01
N ARG A 24 -8.60 9.10 0.87
CA ARG A 24 -8.24 10.33 1.59
C ARG A 24 -6.73 10.47 1.70
N GLN A 25 -6.23 11.66 1.36
CA GLN A 25 -4.88 12.10 1.72
C GLN A 25 -4.81 12.47 3.20
N ILE A 26 -3.77 11.98 3.87
CA ILE A 26 -3.48 12.22 5.28
C ILE A 26 -2.05 12.73 5.35
N ASP A 27 -1.93 13.99 5.75
CA ASP A 27 -0.64 14.59 6.09
C ASP A 27 -0.42 14.43 7.59
N LEU A 28 0.69 13.79 7.97
CA LEU A 28 1.04 13.64 9.38
C LEU A 28 1.61 14.94 9.92
N PRO A 29 1.48 15.19 11.24
CA PRO A 29 2.24 16.24 11.88
C PRO A 29 3.73 16.06 11.59
N GLN A 30 4.39 17.16 11.23
CA GLN A 30 5.83 17.17 10.96
C GLN A 30 6.61 16.60 12.15
N LEU A 31 7.53 15.70 11.88
CA LEU A 31 8.48 15.21 12.86
C LEU A 31 9.72 16.12 12.83
N SER A 32 10.12 16.65 13.98
CA SER A 32 11.24 17.59 14.09
C SER A 32 12.26 17.10 15.12
N PHE A 33 13.50 16.92 14.68
CA PHE A 33 14.60 16.43 15.51
C PHE A 33 15.71 17.48 15.59
N ARG A 34 16.03 17.92 16.80
CA ARG A 34 17.12 18.88 17.06
C ARG A 34 18.47 18.20 17.32
N LYS A 35 18.48 16.88 17.45
CA LYS A 35 19.68 16.06 17.65
C LYS A 35 19.56 14.79 16.83
N LEU A 36 20.49 14.54 15.91
CA LEU A 36 20.46 13.35 15.07
C LEU A 36 20.76 12.07 15.86
N SER A 37 21.55 12.17 16.93
CA SER A 37 21.79 11.06 17.87
C SER A 37 20.52 10.54 18.54
N SER A 38 19.46 11.35 18.65
CA SER A 38 18.16 10.93 19.21
C SER A 38 17.39 9.92 18.35
N ILE A 39 17.78 9.80 17.09
CA ILE A 39 17.23 8.83 16.13
C ILE A 39 18.32 7.88 15.62
N GLY A 40 19.36 7.65 16.42
CA GLY A 40 20.35 6.59 16.15
C GLY A 40 21.41 6.92 15.11
N PHE A 41 21.47 8.15 14.58
CA PHE A 41 22.62 8.55 13.77
C PHE A 41 23.89 8.51 14.60
N ASN A 42 24.87 7.73 14.15
CA ASN A 42 26.20 7.70 14.72
C ASN A 42 27.22 8.09 13.66
N PHE A 43 27.98 9.15 13.94
CA PHE A 43 29.05 9.65 13.07
C PHE A 43 30.45 9.33 13.63
N ASP A 44 30.54 8.48 14.65
CA ASP A 44 31.80 8.04 15.28
C ASP A 44 32.60 7.16 14.29
N GLY A 45 33.70 7.71 13.78
CA GLY A 45 34.54 7.05 12.77
C GLY A 45 35.07 8.01 11.71
N ILE A 46 34.53 9.23 11.65
CA ILE A 46 35.02 10.31 10.81
C ILE A 46 35.70 11.36 11.71
N ALA A 47 36.92 11.76 11.38
CA ALA A 47 37.68 12.68 12.20
C ALA A 47 36.97 14.05 12.31
N GLY A 48 36.56 14.45 13.52
CA GLY A 48 36.04 15.79 13.82
C GLY A 48 34.57 15.88 14.28
N THR A 49 33.83 14.78 14.41
CA THR A 49 32.41 14.83 14.78
C THR A 49 32.14 14.68 16.28
N SER A 50 31.59 15.73 16.87
CA SER A 50 30.61 15.60 17.96
C SER A 50 29.29 16.14 17.43
N GLU A 51 28.38 15.26 17.03
CA GLU A 51 26.98 15.53 16.65
C GLU A 51 26.69 16.40 15.40
N ASP A 52 27.67 17.01 14.72
CA ASP A 52 27.40 17.90 13.58
C ASP A 52 27.82 17.33 12.20
N PRO A 53 26.87 16.86 11.37
CA PRO A 53 27.15 16.41 10.02
C PRO A 53 27.67 17.52 9.10
N PHE A 54 27.55 18.81 9.44
CA PHE A 54 28.12 19.88 8.63
C PHE A 54 29.63 19.70 8.43
N SER A 55 30.33 19.21 9.46
CA SER A 55 31.78 18.99 9.43
C SER A 55 32.22 17.84 8.54
N LEU A 56 31.29 16.94 8.17
CA LEU A 56 31.56 15.76 7.35
C LEU A 56 31.59 16.05 5.86
N PHE A 57 30.98 17.15 5.44
CA PHE A 57 30.78 17.45 4.03
C PHE A 57 31.27 18.88 3.79
N GLU A 58 32.40 19.01 3.08
CA GLU A 58 32.89 20.30 2.63
C GLU A 58 31.74 21.04 1.91
N ASP A 59 31.33 22.17 2.47
CA ASP A 59 30.25 23.07 2.00
C ASP A 59 28.79 22.64 2.22
N GLY A 60 28.50 21.61 3.03
CA GLY A 60 27.11 21.28 3.42
C GLY A 60 26.26 20.69 2.30
N LEU A 61 26.90 20.20 1.23
CA LEU A 61 26.25 19.55 0.11
C LEU A 61 26.09 18.05 0.38
N LEU A 62 24.87 17.65 0.75
CA LEU A 62 24.49 16.27 1.03
C LEU A 62 23.06 16.00 0.55
N ASN A 63 22.74 14.72 0.38
CA ASN A 63 21.40 14.27 0.05
C ASN A 63 20.79 13.61 1.29
N VAL A 64 19.57 14.04 1.62
CA VAL A 64 18.76 13.44 2.69
C VAL A 64 17.62 12.71 2.02
N ASN A 65 17.52 11.42 2.28
CA ASN A 65 16.42 10.61 1.82
C ASN A 65 15.67 10.04 3.02
N CYS A 66 14.35 9.94 2.90
CA CYS A 66 13.51 9.27 3.86
C CYS A 66 12.69 8.23 3.12
N TYR A 67 12.53 7.05 3.70
CA TYR A 67 11.78 5.97 3.09
C TYR A 67 11.03 5.13 4.12
N LEU A 68 9.98 4.45 3.66
CA LEU A 68 9.21 3.52 4.48
C LEU A 68 10.03 2.28 4.81
N SER A 69 9.94 1.84 6.06
CA SER A 69 10.69 0.71 6.57
C SER A 69 9.84 -0.20 7.47
N ASP A 70 10.36 -1.39 7.76
CA ASP A 70 9.87 -2.22 8.85
C ASP A 70 10.44 -1.75 10.21
N SER A 71 10.05 -2.42 11.30
CA SER A 71 10.53 -2.09 12.65
C SER A 71 12.02 -2.34 12.87
N LEU A 72 12.70 -3.03 11.95
CA LEU A 72 14.14 -3.30 11.99
C LEU A 72 14.92 -2.32 11.10
N GLY A 73 14.23 -1.41 10.40
CA GLY A 73 14.83 -0.41 9.51
C GLY A 73 15.06 -0.90 8.08
N ASN A 74 14.56 -2.08 7.70
CA ASN A 74 14.67 -2.54 6.32
C ASN A 74 13.66 -1.80 5.43
N PRO A 75 14.04 -1.34 4.22
CA PRO A 75 13.11 -0.70 3.29
C PRO A 75 11.94 -1.62 2.93
N VAL A 76 10.73 -1.05 2.87
CA VAL A 76 9.50 -1.77 2.49
C VAL A 76 8.79 -1.02 1.37
N ASP A 77 8.28 -1.75 0.38
CA ASP A 77 7.40 -1.18 -0.66
C ASP A 77 6.10 -0.69 0.00
N PRO A 78 5.74 0.61 -0.12
CA PRO A 78 4.50 1.13 0.43
C PRO A 78 3.23 0.41 -0.05
N ASN A 79 3.25 -0.14 -1.26
CA ASN A 79 2.12 -0.89 -1.84
C ASN A 79 2.09 -2.36 -1.40
N SER A 80 3.15 -2.84 -0.72
CA SER A 80 3.15 -4.21 -0.23
C SER A 80 2.15 -4.38 0.93
N PRO A 81 1.47 -5.54 1.00
CA PRO A 81 0.54 -5.81 2.11
C PRO A 81 1.23 -5.65 3.46
N ASN A 82 0.59 -4.94 4.39
CA ASN A 82 1.05 -4.69 5.76
C ASN A 82 2.30 -3.79 5.89
N SER A 83 2.74 -3.10 4.83
CA SER A 83 3.80 -2.08 4.88
C SER A 83 3.49 -0.98 5.91
N ILE A 84 2.22 -0.57 5.96
CA ILE A 84 1.66 0.35 6.94
C ILE A 84 0.47 -0.36 7.58
N THR A 85 0.47 -0.40 8.91
CA THR A 85 -0.60 -1.02 9.68
C THR A 85 -1.76 -0.05 9.83
N VAL A 86 -2.94 -0.45 9.37
CA VAL A 86 -4.18 0.32 9.45
C VAL A 86 -5.22 -0.51 10.17
N THR A 87 -5.65 -0.05 11.34
CA THR A 87 -6.53 -0.83 12.23
C THR A 87 -7.70 0.00 12.73
N GLU A 88 -8.89 -0.59 12.77
CA GLU A 88 -10.03 0.06 13.40
C GLU A 88 -9.85 0.05 14.93
N ILE A 89 -9.97 1.22 15.55
CA ILE A 89 -9.98 1.35 17.00
C ILE A 89 -11.36 0.96 17.51
N VAL A 90 -11.42 -0.12 18.29
CA VAL A 90 -12.65 -0.57 18.94
C VAL A 90 -13.14 0.51 19.91
N GLN A 91 -14.40 0.93 19.72
CA GLN A 91 -15.05 1.94 20.55
C GLN A 91 -15.93 1.23 21.61
N PRO A 92 -15.84 1.56 22.91
CA PRO A 92 -16.52 0.82 23.97
C PRO A 92 -18.04 0.70 23.81
N GLN A 93 -18.67 1.70 23.19
CA GLN A 93 -20.12 1.76 22.95
C GLN A 93 -20.48 1.44 21.48
N GLY A 94 -19.57 0.79 20.75
CA GLY A 94 -19.67 0.63 19.30
C GLY A 94 -19.44 1.92 18.53
N ARG A 95 -19.67 1.87 17.22
CA ARG A 95 -19.52 3.04 16.34
C ARG A 95 -20.64 4.04 16.61
N GLN A 96 -20.27 5.31 16.85
CA GLN A 96 -21.24 6.38 17.04
C GLN A 96 -21.89 6.76 15.70
N SER A 97 -23.22 6.86 15.67
CA SER A 97 -23.96 7.30 14.48
C SER A 97 -24.10 8.82 14.44
N VAL A 98 -23.96 9.40 13.26
CA VAL A 98 -24.15 10.82 12.97
C VAL A 98 -25.09 10.95 11.78
N VAL A 99 -26.09 11.82 11.90
CA VAL A 99 -27.04 12.10 10.83
C VAL A 99 -26.57 13.31 10.03
N VAL A 100 -26.34 13.12 8.73
CA VAL A 100 -25.93 14.17 7.80
C VAL A 100 -27.08 14.51 6.85
N HIS A 101 -27.27 15.81 6.58
CA HIS A 101 -28.29 16.29 5.66
C HIS A 101 -27.70 16.41 4.26
N LEU A 102 -28.36 15.80 3.28
CA LEU A 102 -27.91 15.85 1.88
C LEU A 102 -28.30 17.18 1.23
N PRO A 103 -27.49 17.71 0.29
CA PRO A 103 -27.76 19.00 -0.37
C PRO A 103 -29.12 19.07 -1.09
N LYS A 104 -29.65 17.93 -1.55
CA LYS A 104 -30.91 17.83 -2.30
C LYS A 104 -32.13 17.49 -1.42
N GLY A 105 -31.99 17.56 -0.10
CA GLY A 105 -32.97 17.06 0.85
C GLY A 105 -32.80 15.55 1.10
N GLY A 106 -33.09 15.12 2.32
CA GLY A 106 -32.85 13.75 2.80
C GLY A 106 -31.82 13.69 3.94
N LYS A 107 -31.83 12.57 4.67
CA LYS A 107 -30.94 12.31 5.81
C LYS A 107 -30.22 10.98 5.58
N ILE A 108 -28.92 10.95 5.76
CA ILE A 108 -28.11 9.73 5.80
C ILE A 108 -27.52 9.55 7.19
N THR A 109 -27.47 8.32 7.67
CA THR A 109 -26.79 7.99 8.93
C THR A 109 -25.43 7.40 8.60
N LEU A 110 -24.37 8.09 9.03
CA LEU A 110 -22.99 7.63 8.93
C LEU A 110 -22.50 7.20 10.31
N GLN A 111 -21.51 6.32 10.35
CA GLN A 111 -20.85 5.86 11.55
C GLN A 111 -19.46 6.48 11.65
N LYS A 112 -19.10 6.90 12.86
CA LYS A 112 -17.75 7.36 13.20
C LYS A 112 -16.82 6.17 13.32
N VAL A 113 -15.99 5.94 12.31
CA VAL A 113 -14.96 4.90 12.26
C VAL A 113 -13.63 5.54 12.62
N LYS A 114 -13.06 5.16 13.77
CA LYS A 114 -11.73 5.63 14.21
C LYS A 114 -10.70 4.62 13.76
N VAL A 115 -9.68 5.09 13.06
CA VAL A 115 -8.64 4.25 12.47
C VAL A 115 -7.29 4.70 12.99
N LEU A 116 -6.46 3.73 13.34
CA LEU A 116 -5.09 3.91 13.79
C LEU A 116 -4.16 3.46 12.68
N ILE A 117 -3.32 4.38 12.23
CA ILE A 117 -2.36 4.20 11.15
C ILE A 117 -0.97 4.24 11.80
N ARG A 118 -0.15 3.23 11.53
CA ARG A 118 1.19 3.08 12.12
C ARG A 118 2.18 2.51 11.11
N GLY A 119 3.42 2.95 11.19
CA GLY A 119 4.52 2.41 10.40
C GLY A 119 5.85 2.89 10.94
N TYR A 120 6.92 2.58 10.19
CA TYR A 120 8.27 3.02 10.50
C TYR A 120 8.88 3.66 9.27
N ILE A 121 9.70 4.69 9.47
CA ILE A 121 10.51 5.30 8.41
C ILE A 121 11.98 5.28 8.83
N VAL A 122 12.86 5.36 7.86
CA VAL A 122 14.29 5.52 8.07
C VAL A 122 14.78 6.70 7.26
N VAL A 123 15.69 7.48 7.85
CA VAL A 123 16.38 8.58 7.18
C VAL A 123 17.79 8.12 6.84
N ALA A 124 18.17 8.31 5.58
CA ALA A 124 19.52 8.08 5.08
C ALA A 124 20.15 9.39 4.65
N ILE A 125 21.38 9.62 5.09
CA ILE A 125 22.22 10.73 4.63
C ILE A 125 23.26 10.15 3.69
N SER A 126 23.38 10.76 2.51
CA SER A 126 24.31 10.35 1.46
C SER A 126 25.10 11.54 0.94
N ASP A 127 26.29 11.26 0.41
CA ASP A 127 27.06 12.25 -0.34
C ASP A 127 26.37 12.61 -1.68
N LEU A 128 26.94 13.57 -2.41
CA LEU A 128 26.43 13.97 -3.73
C LEU A 128 26.53 12.86 -4.79
N GLN A 129 27.39 11.88 -4.56
CA GLN A 129 27.60 10.73 -5.43
C GLN A 129 26.58 9.61 -5.13
N GLY A 130 25.78 9.74 -4.07
CA GLY A 130 24.75 8.79 -3.64
C GLY A 130 25.26 7.69 -2.71
N THR A 131 26.50 7.78 -2.24
CA THR A 131 27.04 6.84 -1.24
C THR A 131 26.40 7.14 0.11
N VAL A 132 25.71 6.15 0.69
CA VAL A 132 25.09 6.29 2.01
C VAL A 132 26.16 6.36 3.08
N THR A 133 26.26 7.49 3.76
CA THR A 133 27.25 7.74 4.81
C THR A 133 26.74 7.31 6.18
N SER A 134 25.45 7.55 6.44
CA SER A 134 24.83 7.16 7.70
C SER A 134 23.33 6.97 7.54
N VAL A 135 22.75 6.15 8.42
CA VAL A 135 21.33 5.82 8.45
C VAL A 135 20.83 5.97 9.89
N SER A 136 19.58 6.41 10.06
CA SER A 136 18.92 6.46 11.37
C SER A 136 18.47 5.07 11.84
N ASP A 137 18.12 4.95 13.11
CA ASP A 137 17.25 3.88 13.58
C ASP A 137 15.86 3.99 12.91
N ALA A 138 15.07 2.93 12.98
CA ALA A 138 13.68 2.93 12.54
C ALA A 138 12.84 3.90 13.40
N ILE A 139 12.31 4.95 12.80
CA ILE A 139 11.51 5.99 13.46
C ILE A 139 10.03 5.60 13.35
N PRO A 140 9.35 5.28 14.46
CA PRO A 140 7.92 4.97 14.41
C PRO A 140 7.09 6.23 14.17
N PHE A 141 6.09 6.12 13.30
CA PHE A 141 5.02 7.11 13.20
C PHE A 141 3.67 6.47 13.52
N ALA A 142 2.77 7.28 14.09
CA ALA A 142 1.40 6.87 14.34
C ALA A 142 0.45 8.06 14.27
N THR A 143 -0.72 7.86 13.66
CA THR A 143 -1.80 8.85 13.67
C THR A 143 -3.16 8.20 13.81
N VAL A 144 -4.10 8.91 14.41
CA VAL A 144 -5.50 8.48 14.52
C VAL A 144 -6.35 9.33 13.59
N GLN A 145 -7.05 8.68 12.68
CA GLN A 145 -7.94 9.31 11.74
C GLN A 145 -9.39 8.94 12.03
N THR A 146 -10.30 9.87 11.77
CA THR A 146 -11.74 9.64 11.88
C THR A 146 -12.38 9.73 10.52
N PHE A 147 -13.09 8.67 10.14
CA PHE A 147 -13.90 8.59 8.95
C PHE A 147 -15.38 8.55 9.34
N PHE A 148 -16.23 9.15 8.51
CA PHE A 148 -17.69 9.04 8.63
C PHE A 148 -18.16 8.24 7.43
N LEU A 149 -18.50 6.97 7.66
CA LEU A 149 -18.78 5.99 6.63
C LEU A 149 -20.09 5.26 6.93
N CYS A 150 -20.77 4.76 5.90
CA CYS A 150 -21.81 3.75 6.07
C CYS A 150 -21.14 2.43 6.53
N ALA A 151 -21.12 2.24 7.85
CA ALA A 151 -20.42 1.16 8.54
C ALA A 151 -21.35 0.47 9.54
N PRO A 152 -22.47 -0.15 9.09
CA PRO A 152 -23.42 -0.81 9.98
C PRO A 152 -22.75 -1.95 10.77
N PRO A 153 -23.35 -2.38 11.90
CA PRO A 153 -22.86 -3.54 12.65
C PRO A 153 -22.67 -4.77 11.76
N GLY A 154 -21.59 -5.52 11.98
CA GLY A 154 -21.23 -6.68 11.16
C GLY A 154 -20.32 -6.37 9.95
N THR A 155 -20.01 -5.09 9.70
CA THR A 155 -18.98 -4.70 8.73
C THR A 155 -17.60 -4.57 9.37
N THR A 156 -16.56 -4.87 8.61
CA THR A 156 -15.15 -4.75 8.99
C THR A 156 -14.45 -3.73 8.11
N LEU A 157 -13.50 -3.00 8.70
CA LEU A 157 -12.59 -2.13 7.97
C LEU A 157 -11.69 -2.96 7.06
N ASN A 158 -11.59 -2.57 5.80
CA ASN A 158 -10.56 -3.00 4.87
C ASN A 158 -9.93 -1.74 4.28
N SER A 159 -8.61 -1.73 4.15
CA SER A 159 -7.87 -0.54 3.74
C SER A 159 -6.65 -0.88 2.92
N HIS A 160 -6.29 0.04 2.03
CA HIS A 160 -5.15 -0.08 1.14
C HIS A 160 -4.44 1.26 1.05
N VAL A 161 -3.11 1.27 1.19
CA VAL A 161 -2.31 2.46 0.95
C VAL A 161 -2.04 2.54 -0.55
N SER A 162 -2.59 3.56 -1.20
CA SER A 162 -2.40 3.78 -2.65
C SER A 162 -1.26 4.74 -2.96
N TYR A 163 -0.81 5.50 -1.97
CA TYR A 163 0.34 6.40 -2.10
C TYR A 163 1.01 6.63 -0.75
N PHE A 164 2.34 6.73 -0.77
CA PHE A 164 3.15 7.10 0.37
C PHE A 164 4.32 7.94 -0.12
N GLU A 165 4.54 9.06 0.54
CA GLU A 165 5.66 9.95 0.26
C GLU A 165 6.21 10.50 1.57
N THR A 166 7.52 10.67 1.60
CA THR A 166 8.21 11.33 2.70
C THR A 166 9.20 12.33 2.16
N ASP A 167 9.26 13.49 2.80
CA ASP A 167 10.22 14.53 2.51
C ASP A 167 10.99 14.85 3.78
N ALA A 168 12.32 14.88 3.69
CA ALA A 168 13.21 15.09 4.82
C ALA A 168 14.21 16.21 4.53
N ASN A 169 14.23 17.21 5.41
CA ASN A 169 14.98 18.43 5.23
C ASN A 169 15.94 18.65 6.40
N LEU A 170 17.24 18.72 6.11
CA LEU A 170 18.24 19.18 7.08
C LEU A 170 18.35 20.70 7.05
N ILE A 171 18.16 21.31 8.21
CA ILE A 171 18.18 22.76 8.43
C ILE A 171 19.48 23.11 9.16
N TRP A 172 20.18 24.09 8.62
CA TRP A 172 21.44 24.60 9.13
C TRP A 172 21.27 26.02 9.65
N ASP A 173 21.96 26.35 10.73
CA ASP A 173 22.11 27.72 11.23
C ASP A 173 23.60 28.01 11.40
N ASN A 174 24.10 29.06 10.72
CA ASN A 174 25.50 29.49 10.80
C ASN A 174 26.53 28.35 10.71
N LYS A 175 26.37 27.43 9.74
CA LYS A 175 27.26 26.26 9.52
C LYS A 175 27.23 25.21 10.65
N SER A 176 26.15 25.19 11.42
CA SER A 176 25.86 24.14 12.40
C SER A 176 24.53 23.49 12.08
N PHE A 177 24.43 22.18 12.28
CA PHE A 177 23.13 21.50 12.28
C PHE A 177 22.18 22.16 13.30
N SER A 178 20.94 22.40 12.89
CA SER A 178 19.90 23.01 13.72
C SER A 178 18.72 22.07 13.92
N GLN A 179 18.18 21.50 12.83
CA GLN A 179 17.00 20.66 12.88
C GLN A 179 16.88 19.75 11.65
N LEU A 180 16.35 18.54 11.85
CA LEU A 180 15.86 17.67 10.79
C LEU A 180 14.35 17.67 10.84
N ASP A 181 13.71 18.06 9.74
CA ASP A 181 12.26 18.05 9.59
C ASP A 181 11.83 16.98 8.59
N ILE A 182 10.84 16.18 8.98
CA ILE A 182 10.29 15.10 8.16
C ILE A 182 8.78 15.30 8.01
N SER A 183 8.33 15.35 6.77
CA SER A 183 6.92 15.35 6.39
C SER A 183 6.54 13.98 5.82
N ILE A 184 5.37 13.47 6.19
CA ILE A 184 4.86 12.19 5.73
C ILE A 184 3.45 12.39 5.17
N THR A 185 3.24 11.97 3.94
CA THR A 185 1.97 12.05 3.22
C THR A 185 1.53 10.65 2.82
N ILE A 186 0.28 10.31 3.14
CA ILE A 186 -0.29 8.99 2.87
C ILE A 186 -1.64 9.15 2.16
N CYS A 187 -1.85 8.52 1.01
CA CYS A 187 -3.20 8.33 0.47
C CYS A 187 -3.73 6.97 0.87
N LEU A 188 -4.86 6.98 1.56
CA LEU A 188 -5.46 5.78 2.13
C LEU A 188 -6.84 5.55 1.53
N ASP A 189 -7.01 4.37 0.93
CA ASP A 189 -8.30 3.81 0.57
C ASP A 189 -8.89 3.09 1.78
N VAL A 190 -10.08 3.49 2.20
CA VAL A 190 -10.78 2.99 3.37
C VAL A 190 -12.17 2.55 2.96
N GLN A 191 -12.47 1.27 3.17
CA GLN A 191 -13.75 0.68 2.82
C GLN A 191 -14.32 -0.16 3.97
N MET A 192 -15.65 -0.16 4.06
CA MET A 192 -16.38 -0.98 5.02
C MET A 192 -17.00 -2.17 4.31
N GLU A 193 -16.65 -3.38 4.72
CA GLU A 193 -17.07 -4.61 4.03
C GLU A 193 -17.81 -5.58 4.94
N ALA A 194 -18.71 -6.38 4.39
CA ALA A 194 -19.21 -7.59 5.04
C ALA A 194 -19.37 -8.72 4.02
N GLN A 195 -19.17 -9.96 4.48
CA GLN A 195 -19.42 -11.15 3.66
C GLN A 195 -20.93 -11.36 3.48
N VAL A 196 -21.40 -11.35 2.24
CA VAL A 196 -22.80 -11.58 1.89
C VAL A 196 -22.94 -12.74 0.91
N LYS A 197 -24.15 -13.29 0.82
CA LYS A 197 -24.54 -14.24 -0.23
C LYS A 197 -25.41 -13.49 -1.23
N LEU A 198 -24.97 -13.42 -2.48
CA LEU A 198 -25.72 -12.84 -3.58
C LEU A 198 -26.39 -13.97 -4.37
N GLU A 199 -27.67 -13.80 -4.66
CA GLU A 199 -28.37 -14.58 -5.69
C GLU A 199 -28.24 -13.81 -7.00
N VAL A 200 -27.57 -14.41 -7.99
CA VAL A 200 -27.41 -13.82 -9.34
C VAL A 200 -27.99 -14.76 -10.37
N GLU A 201 -28.67 -14.19 -11.38
CA GLU A 201 -29.18 -14.95 -12.51
C GLU A 201 -28.11 -14.98 -13.60
N GLY A 202 -27.51 -16.15 -13.82
CA GLY A 202 -26.44 -16.37 -14.78
C GLY A 202 -26.92 -17.12 -16.02
N LYS A 203 -26.27 -16.87 -17.16
CA LYS A 203 -26.39 -17.68 -18.38
C LYS A 203 -25.04 -18.28 -18.72
N PHE A 204 -25.04 -19.50 -19.24
CA PHE A 204 -23.81 -20.12 -19.74
C PHE A 204 -23.23 -19.29 -20.89
N CYS A 205 -22.02 -18.76 -20.68
CA CYS A 205 -21.24 -18.13 -21.74
C CYS A 205 -20.71 -19.21 -22.69
N ARG A 206 -20.96 -19.06 -23.99
CA ARG A 206 -20.27 -19.83 -25.03
C ARG A 206 -19.19 -18.96 -25.66
N PRO A 207 -18.04 -19.52 -26.09
CA PRO A 207 -17.06 -18.77 -26.84
C PRO A 207 -17.72 -18.05 -28.02
N ARG A 208 -17.38 -16.78 -28.24
CA ARG A 208 -17.81 -16.08 -29.45
C ARG A 208 -17.32 -16.85 -30.68
N ARG A 209 -18.13 -16.98 -31.73
CA ARG A 209 -17.62 -17.47 -33.03
C ARG A 209 -16.47 -16.56 -33.46
N GLU A 210 -15.41 -17.14 -34.01
CA GLU A 210 -14.38 -16.34 -34.67
C GLU A 210 -15.06 -15.43 -35.70
N LEU A 211 -14.80 -14.13 -35.60
CA LEU A 211 -15.17 -13.20 -36.67
C LEU A 211 -14.34 -13.62 -37.88
N PRO A 212 -14.89 -13.62 -39.11
CA PRO A 212 -14.07 -13.82 -40.30
C PRO A 212 -13.07 -12.67 -40.38
N SER A 213 -11.90 -12.86 -39.78
CA SER A 213 -10.78 -11.96 -39.90
C SER A 213 -10.16 -12.25 -41.26
N SER A 214 -10.23 -11.29 -42.18
CA SER A 214 -9.36 -11.22 -43.35
C SER A 214 -7.88 -10.97 -42.99
N LEU A 215 -7.49 -11.20 -41.73
CA LEU A 215 -6.13 -11.15 -41.24
C LEU A 215 -5.63 -12.58 -41.07
N THR A 216 -4.93 -13.05 -42.09
CA THR A 216 -4.02 -14.21 -42.00
C THR A 216 -2.94 -13.87 -40.98
N CYS A 217 -3.09 -14.32 -39.74
CA CYS A 217 -1.97 -14.36 -38.81
C CYS A 217 -0.89 -15.28 -39.40
N ALA A 218 0.35 -14.80 -39.50
CA ALA A 218 1.47 -15.61 -39.92
C ALA A 218 1.61 -16.83 -38.99
N ASN A 219 1.82 -18.01 -39.58
CA ASN A 219 1.99 -19.25 -38.83
C ASN A 219 3.07 -19.07 -37.75
N PRO A 220 2.76 -19.32 -36.47
CA PRO A 220 3.77 -19.26 -35.42
C PRO A 220 4.88 -20.27 -35.72
N GLN A 221 6.12 -19.79 -35.80
CA GLN A 221 7.29 -20.66 -35.90
C GLN A 221 7.42 -21.40 -34.57
N ILE A 222 7.20 -22.71 -34.60
CA ILE A 222 7.38 -23.60 -33.46
C ILE A 222 8.90 -23.72 -33.24
N PRO A 223 9.45 -23.30 -32.08
CA PRO A 223 10.86 -23.51 -31.79
C PRO A 223 11.14 -25.02 -31.65
N PRO A 224 12.29 -25.51 -32.16
CA PRO A 224 12.61 -26.94 -32.12
C PRO A 224 12.67 -27.45 -30.68
N GLN A 225 12.01 -28.58 -30.44
CA GLN A 225 12.04 -29.29 -29.16
C GLN A 225 13.44 -29.89 -28.93
N CYS A 226 13.95 -29.75 -27.71
CA CYS A 226 15.19 -30.39 -27.28
C CYS A 226 15.05 -31.92 -27.42
N PRO A 227 16.12 -32.64 -27.84
CA PRO A 227 16.09 -34.09 -27.90
C PRO A 227 15.77 -34.70 -26.52
N GLU A 228 14.98 -35.76 -26.52
CA GLU A 228 14.54 -36.49 -25.32
C GLU A 228 15.75 -37.00 -24.52
N ILE A 229 15.93 -36.43 -23.33
CA ILE A 229 16.91 -36.87 -22.34
C ILE A 229 16.12 -37.60 -21.24
N PHE A 230 15.99 -38.91 -21.41
CA PHE A 230 15.58 -39.96 -20.42
C PHE A 230 14.08 -40.23 -20.16
N PRO A 231 13.71 -41.51 -19.85
CA PRO A 231 13.93 -42.70 -20.69
C PRO A 231 12.71 -43.67 -20.76
N ASN A 232 12.68 -44.40 -21.88
CA ASN A 232 12.10 -45.72 -22.22
C ASN A 232 11.08 -46.39 -21.30
N ASP A 233 10.03 -46.93 -21.92
CA ASP A 233 9.87 -48.39 -21.92
C ASP A 233 9.38 -48.88 -23.29
N ASP A 234 10.15 -49.83 -23.82
CA ASP A 234 9.93 -50.64 -25.01
C ASP A 234 8.55 -51.33 -24.97
N TYR A 235 7.95 -51.59 -26.14
CA TYR A 235 7.58 -52.95 -26.53
C TYR A 235 7.54 -53.08 -28.06
N ALA A 236 8.34 -54.02 -28.54
CA ALA A 236 8.41 -54.62 -29.87
C ALA A 236 7.02 -55.10 -30.37
N LEU A 237 6.79 -55.35 -31.66
CA LEU A 237 7.25 -56.50 -32.47
C LEU A 237 6.98 -56.17 -33.95
N GLU A 238 7.95 -56.33 -34.87
CA GLU A 238 8.06 -57.45 -35.85
C GLU A 238 6.73 -57.71 -36.59
N GLU A 239 6.61 -57.61 -37.92
CA GLU A 239 7.50 -57.93 -39.06
C GLU A 239 7.47 -56.87 -40.18
#